data_AF-A0A832H202-F1
#
_entry.id   AF-A0A832H202-F1
#
_cell.length_a   1.000
_cell.length_b   1.000
_cell.length_c   1.000
_cell.angle_alpha   90.00
_cell.angle_beta   90.00
_cell.angle_gamma   90.00
#
_symmetry.space_group_name_H-M   'P 1'
#
loop_
_entity.id
_entity.type
_entity.pdbx_description
1 polymer ?
#
loop_
_entity_poly.entity_id
_entity_poly.type
_entity_poly.pdbx_seq_one_letter_code
_entity_poly.pdbx_strand_id
1 'polypeptide(L)'
;LCHTLSSTAIFEIRVNGVPAGEVGLWAMIAGSYGVPLAMVAGDAAAVEEARKFLGDVEGVAVKRATSMYAAECFHPSVTRKLISEAAERAVRRAAQGALKPLRLAGSVEMEVAYMLPHMADIVSKRPGVRRVDGRTVAYKGESVLECMSMLL
;
A
#
# COMPACT_ATOMS: atom_id res chain seq x y z
N LEU A 1 14.40 -0.85 -2.90
CA LEU A 1 13.52 -0.44 -4.01
C LEU A 1 12.26 0.18 -3.40
N CYS A 2 12.43 1.14 -2.49
CA CYS A 2 11.29 1.75 -1.81
C CYS A 2 10.64 2.76 -2.76
N HIS A 3 9.38 2.52 -3.08
CA HIS A 3 8.52 3.43 -3.84
C HIS A 3 7.06 3.02 -3.63
N THR A 4 6.14 3.86 -4.09
CA THR A 4 4.71 3.53 -4.16
C THR A 4 4.25 3.80 -5.58
N LEU A 5 3.92 2.73 -6.32
CA LEU A 5 3.44 2.68 -7.70
C LEU A 5 4.44 3.16 -8.77
N SER A 6 5.08 4.32 -8.59
CA SER A 6 6.09 4.84 -9.50
C SER A 6 7.23 5.52 -8.76
N SER A 7 8.42 4.91 -8.82
CA SER A 7 9.64 5.44 -8.21
C SER A 7 10.16 6.73 -8.86
N THR A 8 9.63 7.12 -10.02
CA THR A 8 10.06 8.31 -10.76
C THR A 8 9.04 9.44 -10.70
N ALA A 9 7.76 9.13 -10.45
CA ALA A 9 6.70 10.12 -10.44
C ALA A 9 6.19 10.45 -9.03
N ILE A 10 6.13 9.47 -8.13
CA ILE A 10 5.44 9.60 -6.85
C ILE A 10 6.48 9.61 -5.72
N PHE A 11 6.41 10.64 -4.89
CA PHE A 11 7.22 10.77 -3.68
C PHE A 11 6.53 10.13 -2.48
N GLU A 12 5.24 10.43 -2.29
CA GLU A 12 4.45 9.91 -1.16
C GLU A 12 2.95 9.90 -1.52
N ILE A 13 2.22 8.91 -1.01
CA ILE A 13 0.76 8.89 -1.00
C ILE A 13 0.29 8.87 0.45
N ARG A 14 -0.72 9.69 0.77
CA ARG A 14 -1.42 9.67 2.05
C ARG A 14 -2.89 9.39 1.84
N VAL A 15 -3.48 8.60 2.71
CA VAL A 15 -4.93 8.35 2.75
C VAL A 15 -5.43 8.75 4.13
N ASN A 16 -6.37 9.69 4.19
CA ASN A 16 -6.90 10.29 5.42
C ASN A 16 -5.78 10.77 6.37
N GLY A 17 -4.75 11.41 5.81
CA GLY A 17 -3.59 11.93 6.54
C GLY A 17 -2.53 10.89 6.92
N VAL A 18 -2.75 9.60 6.66
CA VAL A 18 -1.81 8.53 6.99
C VAL A 18 -0.99 8.13 5.74
N PRO A 19 0.37 8.17 5.79
CA PRO A 19 1.21 7.68 4.70
C PRO A 19 0.92 6.22 4.38
N ALA A 20 0.67 5.91 3.11
CA ALA A 20 0.31 4.58 2.64
C ALA A 20 1.15 4.16 1.45
N GLY A 21 1.86 3.03 1.56
CA GLY A 21 2.47 2.34 0.43
C GLY A 21 1.47 1.43 -0.28
N GLU A 22 1.99 0.66 -1.24
CA GLU A 22 1.17 -0.23 -2.08
C GLU A 22 0.38 -1.27 -1.27
N VAL A 23 0.98 -1.82 -0.21
CA VAL A 23 0.30 -2.80 0.64
C VAL A 23 -0.95 -2.19 1.28
N GLY A 24 -0.85 -0.98 1.81
CA GLY A 24 -1.98 -0.26 2.38
C GLY A 24 -3.05 0.03 1.33
N LEU A 25 -2.65 0.55 0.17
CA LEU A 25 -3.56 0.87 -0.94
C LEU A 25 -4.33 -0.38 -1.41
N TRP A 26 -3.63 -1.49 -1.67
CA TRP A 26 -4.26 -2.74 -2.08
C TRP A 26 -5.18 -3.32 -1.01
N ALA A 27 -4.80 -3.20 0.27
CA ALA A 27 -5.67 -3.64 1.35
C ALA A 27 -6.96 -2.82 1.47
N MET A 28 -6.88 -1.50 1.29
CA MET A 28 -8.06 -0.62 1.30
C MET A 28 -8.97 -0.89 0.09
N ILE A 29 -8.39 -1.12 -1.10
CA ILE A 29 -9.16 -1.50 -2.29
C ILE A 29 -9.82 -2.86 -2.08
N ALA A 30 -9.09 -3.89 -1.65
CA ALA A 30 -9.69 -5.20 -1.35
C ALA A 30 -10.80 -5.09 -0.30
N GLY A 31 -10.58 -4.25 0.72
CA GLY A 31 -11.53 -4.00 1.79
C GLY A 31 -12.86 -3.39 1.33
N SER A 32 -12.86 -2.52 0.30
CA SER A 32 -14.08 -1.97 -0.28
C SER A 32 -14.98 -3.06 -0.89
N TYR A 33 -14.38 -4.14 -1.40
CA TYR A 33 -15.07 -5.34 -1.87
C TYR A 33 -15.36 -6.35 -0.77
N GLY A 34 -15.03 -6.05 0.49
CA GLY A 34 -15.17 -6.99 1.61
C GLY A 34 -14.18 -8.15 1.60
N VAL A 35 -13.07 -8.01 0.87
CA VAL A 35 -12.03 -9.03 0.78
C VAL A 35 -10.88 -8.67 1.72
N PRO A 36 -10.49 -9.55 2.65
CA PRO A 36 -9.33 -9.31 3.51
C PRO A 36 -8.02 -9.57 2.77
N LEU A 37 -7.00 -8.76 3.06
CA LEU A 37 -5.63 -9.07 2.65
C LEU A 37 -5.07 -10.13 3.61
N ALA A 38 -4.86 -11.34 3.09
CA ALA A 38 -4.53 -12.49 3.94
C ALA A 38 -3.05 -12.65 4.25
N MET A 39 -2.17 -12.23 3.34
CA MET A 39 -0.73 -12.42 3.48
C MET A 39 0.07 -11.36 2.72
N VAL A 40 1.23 -10.98 3.29
CA VAL A 40 2.26 -10.17 2.64
C VAL A 40 3.59 -10.91 2.70
N ALA A 41 4.26 -11.05 1.56
CA ALA A 41 5.62 -11.59 1.49
C ALA A 41 6.55 -10.60 0.80
N GLY A 42 7.72 -10.34 1.39
CA GLY A 42 8.65 -9.36 0.85
C GLY A 42 9.79 -9.02 1.77
N ASP A 43 10.15 -7.74 1.79
CA ASP A 43 11.14 -7.20 2.72
C ASP A 43 10.56 -7.08 4.15
N ALA A 44 11.43 -7.11 5.16
CA ALA A 44 11.05 -6.85 6.55
C ALA A 44 10.26 -5.53 6.71
N ALA A 45 10.66 -4.46 6.03
CA ALA A 45 9.98 -3.17 6.11
C ALA A 45 8.55 -3.22 5.52
N ALA A 46 8.34 -3.95 4.43
CA ALA A 46 7.01 -4.12 3.82
C ALA A 46 6.06 -4.90 4.73
N VAL A 47 6.59 -5.92 5.43
CA VAL A 47 5.82 -6.69 6.43
C VAL A 47 5.48 -5.84 7.64
N GLU A 48 6.39 -4.99 8.10
CA GLU A 48 6.14 -4.07 9.20
C GLU A 48 5.06 -3.03 8.84
N GLU A 49 5.15 -2.44 7.65
CA GLU A 49 4.12 -1.53 7.14
C GLU A 49 2.75 -2.22 7.07
N ALA A 50 2.69 -3.44 6.52
CA ALA A 50 1.47 -4.22 6.45
C ALA A 50 0.80 -4.38 7.82
N ARG A 51 1.59 -4.68 8.86
CA ARG A 51 1.10 -4.85 10.23
C ARG A 51 0.60 -3.56 10.86
N LYS A 52 1.15 -2.40 10.48
CA LYS A 52 0.64 -1.09 10.94
C LYS A 52 -0.78 -0.84 10.44
N PHE A 53 -1.12 -1.29 9.24
CA PHE A 53 -2.46 -1.15 8.67
C PHE A 53 -3.42 -2.28 9.06
N LEU A 54 -2.93 -3.52 9.10
CA LEU A 54 -3.76 -4.72 9.15
C LEU A 54 -3.69 -5.47 10.48
N GLY A 55 -2.83 -5.05 11.39
CA GLY A 55 -2.58 -5.74 12.65
C GLY A 55 -1.94 -7.11 12.42
N ASP A 56 -2.64 -8.17 12.82
CA ASP A 56 -2.15 -9.56 12.78
C ASP A 56 -2.26 -10.20 11.38
N VAL A 57 -1.74 -9.54 10.34
CA VAL A 57 -1.64 -10.12 8.98
C VAL A 57 -0.50 -11.14 8.90
N GLU A 58 -0.69 -12.23 8.13
CA GLU A 58 0.40 -13.17 7.86
C GLU A 58 1.50 -12.49 7.05
N GLY A 59 2.65 -12.27 7.68
CA GLY A 59 3.78 -11.56 7.09
C GLY A 59 5.01 -12.45 6.97
N VAL A 60 5.62 -12.50 5.78
CA VAL A 60 6.86 -13.25 5.53
C VAL A 60 7.96 -12.31 5.04
N ALA A 61 8.88 -11.98 5.93
CA ALA A 61 10.10 -11.26 5.57
C ALA A 61 11.12 -12.26 5.03
N VAL A 62 11.37 -12.24 3.72
CA VAL A 62 12.30 -13.17 3.03
C VAL A 62 13.67 -12.53 2.77
N LYS A 63 13.76 -11.23 3.03
CA LYS A 63 14.95 -10.41 2.90
C LYS A 63 14.89 -9.21 3.85
N ARG A 64 16.06 -8.64 4.13
CA ARG A 64 16.23 -7.38 4.85
C ARG A 64 17.04 -6.41 4.00
N ALA A 65 16.43 -5.30 3.62
CA ALA A 65 17.10 -4.25 2.87
C ALA A 65 18.27 -3.67 3.68
N THR A 66 19.40 -3.49 3.01
CA THR A 66 20.58 -2.76 3.53
C THR A 66 20.75 -1.42 2.83
N SER A 67 20.14 -1.25 1.67
CA SER A 67 19.99 0.03 0.97
C SER A 67 18.78 0.01 0.04
N MET A 68 18.56 1.09 -0.70
CA MET A 68 17.56 1.10 -1.77
C MET A 68 17.83 0.05 -2.87
N TYR A 69 19.08 -0.36 -3.07
CA TYR A 69 19.46 -1.24 -4.18
C TYR A 69 20.10 -2.56 -3.73
N ALA A 70 20.17 -2.82 -2.42
CA ALA A 70 20.77 -4.02 -1.87
C ALA A 70 19.95 -4.57 -0.69
N ALA A 71 20.00 -5.89 -0.51
CA ALA A 71 19.35 -6.58 0.59
C ALA A 71 20.12 -7.86 0.94
N GLU A 72 20.05 -8.25 2.20
CA GLU A 72 20.38 -9.59 2.66
C GLU A 72 19.18 -10.51 2.42
N CYS A 73 19.35 -11.53 1.58
CA CYS A 73 18.28 -12.42 1.15
C CYS A 73 18.48 -13.82 1.71
N PHE A 74 17.39 -14.47 2.11
CA PHE A 74 17.44 -15.91 2.35
C PHE A 74 17.64 -16.68 1.05
N HIS A 75 18.26 -17.85 1.16
CA HIS A 75 18.41 -18.77 0.03
C HIS A 75 17.03 -19.17 -0.54
N PRO A 76 16.87 -19.30 -1.87
CA PRO A 76 15.58 -19.59 -2.49
C PRO A 76 14.83 -20.81 -1.93
N SER A 77 15.54 -21.86 -1.50
CA SER A 77 14.91 -23.04 -0.88
C SER A 77 14.23 -22.73 0.45
N VAL A 78 14.84 -21.85 1.26
CA VAL A 78 14.28 -21.39 2.53
C VAL A 78 13.10 -20.46 2.27
N THR A 79 13.27 -19.49 1.37
CA THR A 79 12.23 -18.54 0.98
C THR A 79 10.96 -19.23 0.48
N ARG A 80 11.08 -20.22 -0.40
CA ARG A 80 9.93 -20.99 -0.91
C ARG A 80 9.16 -21.70 0.20
N LYS A 81 9.88 -22.33 1.14
CA LYS A 81 9.27 -23.01 2.29
C LYS A 81 8.50 -22.03 3.17
N LEU A 82 9.12 -20.91 3.55
CA LEU A 82 8.50 -19.89 4.41
C LEU A 82 7.23 -19.29 3.78
N ILE A 83 7.27 -18.97 2.48
CA ILE A 83 6.13 -18.45 1.73
C ILE A 83 5.00 -19.50 1.68
N SER A 84 5.33 -20.76 1.38
CA SER A 84 4.33 -21.83 1.28
C SER A 84 3.62 -22.08 2.61
N GLU A 85 4.36 -22.17 3.71
CA GLU A 85 3.80 -22.39 5.04
C GLU A 85 2.92 -21.22 5.50
N ALA A 86 3.33 -19.98 5.18
CA ALA A 86 2.51 -18.80 5.48
C ALA A 86 1.25 -18.74 4.63
N ALA A 87 1.33 -19.11 3.35
CA ALA A 87 0.16 -19.17 2.48
C ALA A 87 -0.87 -20.19 3.01
N GLU A 88 -0.42 -21.36 3.47
CA GLU A 88 -1.31 -22.34 4.10
C GLU A 88 -2.01 -21.76 5.33
N ARG A 89 -1.26 -21.12 6.24
CA ARG A 89 -1.84 -20.46 7.43
C ARG A 89 -2.82 -19.36 7.06
N ALA A 90 -2.48 -18.51 6.09
CA ALA A 90 -3.32 -17.41 5.64
C ALA A 90 -4.67 -17.91 5.11
N VAL A 91 -4.65 -18.94 4.25
CA VAL A 91 -5.87 -19.57 3.73
C VAL A 91 -6.70 -20.20 4.85
N ARG A 92 -6.05 -20.91 5.78
CA ARG A 92 -6.75 -21.52 6.92
C ARG A 92 -7.42 -20.46 7.81
N ARG A 93 -6.73 -19.36 8.13
CA ARG A 93 -7.27 -18.24 8.90
C ARG A 93 -8.42 -17.56 8.16
N ALA A 94 -8.31 -17.39 6.84
CA ALA A 94 -9.38 -16.84 6.01
C ALA A 94 -10.64 -17.73 6.07
N ALA A 95 -10.49 -19.05 5.91
CA ALA A 95 -11.58 -20.02 5.99
C ALA A 95 -12.27 -20.05 7.36
N GLN A 96 -11.55 -19.72 8.43
CA GLN A 96 -12.07 -19.61 9.80
C GLN A 96 -12.72 -18.24 10.09
N GLY A 97 -12.72 -17.30 9.14
CA GLY A 97 -13.24 -15.95 9.34
C GLY A 97 -12.39 -15.09 10.29
N ALA A 98 -11.13 -15.46 10.51
CA ALA A 98 -10.23 -14.76 11.44
C ALA A 98 -9.66 -13.45 10.88
N LEU A 99 -9.81 -13.20 9.57
CA LEU A 99 -9.26 -12.04 8.89
C LEU A 99 -10.35 -11.02 8.59
N LYS A 100 -10.08 -9.74 8.89
CA LYS A 100 -11.03 -8.65 8.67
C LYS A 100 -10.59 -7.78 7.49
N PRO A 101 -11.50 -7.46 6.55
CA PRO A 101 -11.20 -6.51 5.48
C PRO A 101 -10.90 -5.11 6.03
N LEU A 102 -9.91 -4.43 5.46
CA LEU A 102 -9.58 -3.04 5.82
C LEU A 102 -10.56 -2.09 5.14
N ARG A 103 -11.63 -1.72 5.84
CA ARG A 103 -12.65 -0.78 5.33
C ARG A 103 -12.43 0.61 5.89
N LEU A 104 -12.31 1.60 5.01
CA LEU A 104 -12.38 3.00 5.38
C LEU A 104 -13.85 3.38 5.59
N ALA A 105 -14.13 4.12 6.66
CA ALA A 105 -15.48 4.63 6.93
C ALA A 105 -15.65 6.01 6.30
N GLY A 106 -16.78 6.23 5.62
CA GLY A 106 -17.12 7.52 5.02
C GLY A 106 -16.25 7.89 3.82
N SER A 107 -16.16 9.20 3.55
CA SER A 107 -15.38 9.74 2.44
C SER A 107 -13.88 9.52 2.64
N VAL A 108 -13.16 9.29 1.54
CA VAL A 108 -11.71 9.13 1.50
C VAL A 108 -11.09 10.43 1.00
N GLU A 109 -10.12 10.97 1.72
CA GLU A 109 -9.23 12.01 1.19
C GLU A 109 -7.87 11.39 0.89
N MET A 110 -7.42 11.53 -0.35
CA MET A 110 -6.10 11.09 -0.79
C MET A 110 -5.24 12.31 -1.13
N GLU A 111 -4.00 12.29 -0.69
CA GLU A 111 -2.97 13.25 -1.08
C GLU A 111 -1.85 12.51 -1.82
N VAL A 112 -1.38 13.09 -2.92
CA VAL A 112 -0.24 12.58 -3.69
C VAL A 112 0.78 13.68 -3.81
N ALA A 113 1.96 13.47 -3.22
CA ALA A 113 3.14 14.28 -3.45
C ALA A 113 3.92 13.69 -4.62
N TYR A 114 4.12 14.47 -5.68
CA TYR A 114 4.93 14.05 -6.82
C TYR A 114 6.41 14.40 -6.64
N MET A 115 7.26 13.71 -7.40
CA MET A 115 8.69 13.98 -7.44
C MET A 115 9.01 15.37 -8.00
N LEU A 116 8.23 15.83 -8.99
CA LEU A 116 8.47 17.10 -9.69
C LEU A 116 7.20 17.98 -9.68
N PRO A 117 7.33 19.31 -9.38
CA PRO A 117 6.18 20.22 -9.32
C PRO A 117 5.27 20.23 -10.55
N HIS A 118 5.84 20.08 -11.76
CA HIS A 118 5.07 20.09 -13.00
C HIS A 118 4.06 18.93 -13.10
N MET A 119 4.32 17.80 -12.44
CA MET A 119 3.38 16.67 -12.39
C MET A 119 2.13 17.07 -11.59
N ALA A 120 2.32 17.75 -10.46
CA ALA A 120 1.23 18.32 -9.68
C ALA A 120 0.45 19.39 -10.47
N ASP A 121 1.13 20.19 -11.30
CA ASP A 121 0.47 21.18 -12.18
C ASP A 121 -0.49 20.50 -13.17
N ILE A 122 -0.09 19.38 -13.78
CA ILE A 122 -0.92 18.64 -14.73
C ILE A 122 -2.14 18.04 -14.01
N VAL A 123 -1.94 17.35 -12.90
CA VAL A 123 -3.03 16.64 -12.21
C VAL A 123 -4.01 17.61 -11.55
N SER A 124 -3.52 18.75 -11.04
CA SER A 124 -4.38 19.79 -10.42
C SER A 124 -5.40 20.43 -11.38
N LYS A 125 -5.29 20.21 -12.69
CA LYS A 125 -6.28 20.68 -13.68
C LYS A 125 -7.51 19.77 -13.77
N ARG A 126 -7.47 18.56 -13.20
CA ARG A 126 -8.61 17.63 -13.18
C ARG A 126 -9.71 18.21 -12.26
N PRO A 127 -11.00 18.12 -12.63
CA PRO A 127 -12.09 18.62 -11.78
C PRO A 127 -12.07 18.00 -10.38
N GLY A 128 -12.29 18.82 -9.35
CA GLY A 128 -12.32 18.37 -7.96
C GLY A 128 -10.95 18.13 -7.31
N VAL A 129 -9.85 18.16 -8.07
CA VAL A 129 -8.50 18.05 -7.52
C VAL A 129 -8.04 19.41 -6.99
N ARG A 130 -7.55 19.43 -5.75
CA ARG A 130 -7.05 20.62 -5.07
C ARG A 130 -5.53 20.59 -4.99
N ARG A 131 -4.87 21.70 -5.35
CA ARG A 131 -3.44 21.88 -5.09
C ARG A 131 -3.23 22.18 -3.60
N VAL A 132 -2.38 21.40 -2.94
CA VAL A 132 -2.07 21.58 -1.51
C VAL A 132 -0.80 22.42 -1.35
N ASP A 133 0.25 22.09 -2.08
CA ASP A 133 1.52 22.80 -2.07
C ASP A 133 2.23 22.70 -3.44
N GLY A 134 3.50 23.07 -3.54
CA GLY A 134 4.27 23.05 -4.77
C GLY A 134 4.34 21.70 -5.50
N ARG A 135 4.16 20.57 -4.82
CA ARG A 135 4.21 19.21 -5.41
C ARG A 135 3.08 18.28 -4.99
N THR A 136 2.23 18.69 -4.06
CA THR A 136 1.17 17.85 -3.50
C THR A 136 -0.20 18.26 -4.02
N VAL A 137 -0.99 17.28 -4.45
CA VAL A 137 -2.41 17.43 -4.81
C VAL A 137 -3.26 16.57 -3.90
N ALA A 138 -4.52 16.97 -3.71
CA ALA A 138 -5.50 16.24 -2.92
C ALA A 138 -6.81 16.06 -3.68
N TYR A 139 -7.48 14.94 -3.44
CA TYR A 139 -8.83 14.67 -3.92
C TYR A 139 -9.62 13.97 -2.83
N LYS A 140 -10.89 14.36 -2.68
CA LYS A 140 -11.83 13.74 -1.76
C LYS A 140 -12.89 13.00 -2.56
N GLY A 141 -12.94 11.68 -2.40
CA GLY A 141 -13.88 10.78 -3.07
C GLY A 141 -14.58 9.83 -2.12
N GLU A 142 -15.33 8.89 -2.68
CA GLU A 142 -16.06 7.86 -1.93
C GLU A 142 -15.22 6.60 -1.70
N SER A 143 -14.15 6.42 -2.48
CA SER A 143 -13.25 5.27 -2.34
C SER A 143 -11.81 5.60 -2.71
N VAL A 144 -10.88 4.75 -2.24
CA VAL A 144 -9.47 4.81 -2.65
C VAL A 144 -9.34 4.66 -4.17
N LEU A 145 -10.14 3.80 -4.79
CA LEU A 145 -10.09 3.56 -6.24
C LEU A 145 -10.48 4.81 -7.04
N GLU A 146 -11.53 5.51 -6.63
CA GLU A 146 -11.91 6.79 -7.24
C GLU A 146 -10.80 7.83 -7.07
N CYS A 147 -10.24 7.96 -5.87
CA CYS A 147 -9.15 8.89 -5.60
C CYS A 147 -7.92 8.59 -6.47
N MET A 148 -7.57 7.31 -6.64
CA MET A 148 -6.48 6.89 -7.52
C MET A 148 -6.77 7.24 -8.98
N SER A 149 -8.00 7.03 -9.47
CA SER A 149 -8.39 7.43 -10.83
C SER A 149 -8.23 8.94 -11.06
N MET A 150 -8.42 9.74 -10.01
CA MET A 150 -8.32 11.20 -10.09
C MET A 150 -6.91 11.74 -9.88
N LEU A 151 -6.05 11.04 -9.14
CA LEU A 151 -4.71 11.54 -8.80
C LEU A 151 -3.56 10.80 -9.47
N LEU A 152 -3.76 9.59 -9.98
CA LEU A 152 -2.69 8.80 -10.59
C LEU A 152 -2.87 8.72 -12.12
#